data_AF-A0AAV4G0C1-F1
#
_entry.id   AF-A0AAV4G0C1-F1
#
_cell.length_a   1.000
_cell.length_b   1.000
_cell.length_c   1.000
_cell.angle_alpha   90.00
_cell.angle_beta   90.00
_cell.angle_gamma   90.00
#
_symmetry.space_group_name_H-M   'P 1'
#
loop_
_entity.id
_entity.type
_entity.pdbx_description
1 polymer ?
#
loop_
_entity_poly.entity_id
_entity_poly.type
_entity_poly.pdbx_seq_one_letter_code
_entity_poly.pdbx_strand_id
1 'polypeptide(L)'
;MAEGGCQYEHSGPPPLETMDAAAVTDDLGETFDDVEMAATGINMLLNDGFEEAFALFHKYKDESALMHSGFSLVFFMQALMSFEEEKLGEALKVLQETEKKCSTNDGFVKYFKKRFSKKKKTPEEEPSVEERIQQQVIVADCLLYQAILVFTGQDIPSYVKGGWLLRKAWKIYDKLHRELSQLAEIVSQTHGADFSSSVDPSSIHKGAHSEGGAAVLESTPTASIEKPANGIVHAPIEAAATNDRLDADLSPEVLGRLMGAVKFGYGTFQLSISMVPPRILKLIEFLGFEGDRAVGLSCLSYTSHSRDMKAPLATLALLWYHTVLRPFFALDGANQAQAGSREAECIIKEKEGEFPNSSLFLFFQGRIRRLEKKNAEALTLYQRALEEAKGQREIELMCLYEISWCHSLALDWKNSRDGFTRLQKESKWSRAYYTYLVAALVVVVVVVEVVVVVVVLLVVVVVAVVVVIVVVVIVVVVVVVVVVVV
;
A
#
# COMPACT_ATOMS: atom_id res chain seq x y z
N MET A 1 -24.61 24.74 21.91
CA MET A 1 -24.07 24.38 23.24
C MET A 1 -23.87 22.87 23.22
N ALA A 2 -22.68 22.28 23.16
CA ALA A 2 -21.34 22.78 23.49
C ALA A 2 -20.36 22.50 22.34
N GLU A 3 -19.57 23.51 22.01
CA GLU A 3 -18.42 23.45 21.12
C GLU A 3 -17.18 23.14 21.97
N GLY A 4 -16.42 22.11 21.60
CA GLY A 4 -15.11 21.81 22.19
C GLY A 4 -14.04 21.98 21.11
N GLY A 5 -13.61 23.22 20.89
CA GLY A 5 -12.55 23.54 19.93
C GLY A 5 -11.17 23.16 20.45
N CYS A 6 -10.43 22.36 19.70
CA CYS A 6 -8.97 22.27 19.85
C CYS A 6 -8.36 23.51 19.20
N GLN A 7 -7.84 24.44 20.00
CA GLN A 7 -6.96 25.50 19.54
C GLN A 7 -5.54 24.93 19.47
N TYR A 8 -5.01 24.77 18.27
CA TYR A 8 -3.57 24.60 18.03
C TYR A 8 -3.04 25.91 17.45
N GLU A 9 -2.06 26.51 18.14
CA GLU A 9 -1.37 27.71 17.66
C GLU A 9 -0.59 27.39 16.38
N HIS A 10 -0.94 28.11 15.31
CA HIS A 10 -0.26 28.09 14.02
C HIS A 10 1.15 28.69 14.14
N SER A 11 2.19 27.88 13.90
CA SER A 11 3.44 28.37 13.35
C SER A 11 3.56 27.83 11.92
N GLY A 12 3.28 28.70 10.94
CA GLY A 12 3.45 28.37 9.53
C GLY A 12 4.93 28.27 9.16
N PRO A 13 5.30 27.49 8.14
CA PRO A 13 6.65 27.49 7.60
C PRO A 13 6.95 28.85 6.93
N PRO A 14 8.23 29.27 6.87
CA PRO A 14 8.60 30.52 6.21
C PRO A 14 8.29 30.46 4.70
N PRO A 15 8.05 31.61 4.04
CA PRO A 15 7.79 31.65 2.61
C PRO A 15 9.01 31.16 1.80
N LEU A 16 8.78 30.40 0.74
CA LEU A 16 9.82 30.14 -0.27
C LEU A 16 10.18 31.45 -0.96
N GLU A 17 11.33 32.01 -0.61
CA GLU A 17 11.97 33.05 -1.42
C GLU A 17 12.52 32.41 -2.70
N THR A 18 12.20 33.04 -3.82
CA THR A 18 12.74 32.73 -5.15
C THR A 18 14.26 32.92 -5.13
N MET A 19 15.03 31.83 -5.16
CA MET A 19 16.49 31.92 -5.34
C MET A 19 16.80 32.33 -6.78
N ASP A 20 17.32 33.55 -6.93
CA ASP A 20 17.95 34.04 -8.15
C ASP A 20 19.15 33.17 -8.52
N ALA A 21 19.14 32.68 -9.77
CA ALA A 21 20.18 31.84 -10.34
C ALA A 21 21.41 32.67 -10.75
N ALA A 22 22.17 33.22 -9.80
CA ALA A 22 23.50 33.81 -10.07
C ALA A 22 24.32 34.15 -8.80
N ALA A 23 24.54 33.22 -7.88
CA ALA A 23 25.67 33.30 -6.94
C ALA A 23 25.86 31.98 -6.17
N VAL A 24 26.63 31.04 -6.71
CA VAL A 24 27.22 29.96 -5.91
C VAL A 24 28.71 29.94 -6.23
N THR A 25 29.46 30.72 -5.45
CA THR A 25 30.88 30.49 -5.25
C THR A 25 31.01 29.52 -4.08
N ASP A 26 31.51 28.33 -4.42
CA ASP A 26 32.26 27.37 -3.61
C ASP A 26 32.73 27.91 -2.24
N ASP A 27 32.26 27.29 -1.15
CA ASP A 27 32.96 27.02 0.14
C ASP A 27 31.98 26.91 1.32
N LEU A 28 31.39 25.72 1.52
CA LEU A 28 31.04 25.12 2.81
C LEU A 28 30.86 23.63 2.54
N GLY A 29 31.74 22.79 3.09
CA GLY A 29 31.66 21.34 2.94
C GLY A 29 30.41 20.77 3.62
N GLU A 30 29.31 20.69 2.89
CA GLU A 30 28.15 19.89 3.29
C GLU A 30 28.58 18.43 3.33
N THR A 31 28.64 17.86 4.53
CA THR A 31 28.80 16.42 4.72
C THR A 31 27.65 15.71 4.04
N PHE A 32 27.97 14.83 3.09
CA PHE A 32 26.99 14.01 2.36
C PHE A 32 26.18 13.16 3.34
N ASP A 33 24.94 13.57 3.65
CA ASP A 33 23.99 12.80 4.46
C ASP A 33 23.12 11.93 3.54
N ASP A 34 23.52 10.66 3.40
CA ASP A 34 22.83 9.72 2.53
C ASP A 34 21.44 9.34 3.03
N VAL A 35 21.17 9.45 4.33
CA VAL A 35 19.88 9.16 4.95
C VAL A 35 18.86 10.22 4.56
N GLU A 36 19.21 11.50 4.74
CA GLU A 36 18.33 12.62 4.40
C GLU A 36 18.09 12.69 2.88
N MET A 37 19.14 12.50 2.08
CA MET A 37 19.01 12.46 0.62
C MET A 37 18.13 11.30 0.13
N ALA A 38 18.29 10.11 0.71
CA ALA A 38 17.47 8.97 0.34
C ALA A 38 15.99 9.18 0.70
N ALA A 39 15.71 9.73 1.89
CA ALA A 39 14.34 10.07 2.30
C ALA A 39 13.73 11.14 1.37
N THR A 40 14.51 12.17 1.03
CA THR A 40 14.11 13.23 0.08
C THR A 40 13.76 12.65 -1.29
N GLY A 41 14.59 11.74 -1.83
CA GLY A 41 14.32 11.11 -3.13
C GLY A 41 13.01 10.29 -3.14
N ILE A 42 12.68 9.59 -2.06
CA ILE A 42 11.40 8.87 -1.95
C ILE A 42 10.22 9.84 -1.80
N ASN A 43 10.38 10.92 -1.04
CA ASN A 43 9.34 11.93 -0.91
C ASN A 43 9.07 12.65 -2.25
N MET A 44 10.09 12.93 -3.06
CA MET A 44 9.92 13.45 -4.42
C MET A 44 9.09 12.50 -5.28
N LEU A 45 9.42 11.20 -5.25
CA LEU A 45 8.70 10.19 -6.01
C LEU A 45 7.19 10.15 -5.65
N LEU A 46 6.85 10.25 -4.36
CA LEU A 46 5.44 10.23 -3.95
C LEU A 46 4.71 11.56 -4.21
N ASN A 47 5.44 12.66 -4.37
CA ASN A 47 4.92 13.98 -4.74
C ASN A 47 5.09 14.28 -6.23
N ASP A 48 4.90 13.25 -7.07
CA ASP A 48 4.90 13.35 -8.53
C ASP A 48 6.23 13.75 -9.20
N GLY A 49 7.31 13.93 -8.42
CA GLY A 49 8.66 14.25 -8.89
C GLY A 49 9.47 13.00 -9.26
N PHE A 50 8.97 12.19 -10.19
CA PHE A 50 9.60 10.92 -10.58
C PHE A 50 10.95 11.13 -11.30
N GLU A 51 11.04 12.14 -12.17
CA GLU A 51 12.26 12.43 -12.92
C GLU A 51 13.34 13.01 -11.99
N GLU A 52 12.94 13.87 -11.06
CA GLU A 52 13.78 14.48 -10.03
C GLU A 52 14.32 13.42 -9.07
N ALA A 53 13.44 12.53 -8.58
CA ALA A 53 13.84 11.40 -7.74
C ALA A 53 14.83 10.49 -8.48
N PHE A 54 14.55 10.15 -9.74
CA PHE A 54 15.45 9.35 -10.55
C PHE A 54 16.80 10.02 -10.76
N ALA A 55 16.82 11.31 -11.10
CA ALA A 55 18.05 12.08 -11.31
C ALA A 55 18.89 12.15 -10.02
N LEU A 56 18.25 12.38 -8.87
CA LEU A 56 18.90 12.38 -7.56
C LEU A 56 19.54 11.02 -7.26
N PHE A 57 18.77 9.94 -7.34
CA PHE A 57 19.31 8.61 -7.06
C PHE A 57 20.38 8.20 -8.06
N HIS A 58 20.19 8.49 -9.36
CA HIS A 58 21.18 8.16 -10.39
C HIS A 58 22.50 8.90 -10.16
N LYS A 59 22.46 10.19 -9.79
CA LYS A 59 23.65 11.00 -9.52
C LYS A 59 24.48 10.44 -8.37
N TYR A 60 23.83 10.00 -7.29
CA TYR A 60 24.49 9.58 -6.05
C TYR A 60 24.51 8.05 -5.85
N LYS A 61 24.13 7.26 -6.86
CA LYS A 61 23.98 5.79 -6.77
C LYS A 61 25.25 5.05 -6.34
N ASP A 62 26.42 5.66 -6.54
CA ASP A 62 27.72 5.05 -6.23
C ASP A 62 28.37 5.64 -4.96
N GLU A 63 27.75 6.62 -4.30
CA GLU A 63 28.26 7.24 -3.07
C GLU A 63 27.97 6.40 -1.82
N SER A 64 26.82 5.72 -1.75
CA SER A 64 26.50 4.83 -0.64
C SER A 64 25.60 3.66 -1.04
N ALA A 65 25.60 2.61 -0.20
CA ALA A 65 24.69 1.48 -0.37
C ALA A 65 23.22 1.90 -0.29
N LEU A 66 22.90 2.91 0.54
CA LEU A 66 21.54 3.42 0.70
C LEU A 66 21.06 4.13 -0.57
N MET A 67 21.91 4.97 -1.16
CA MET A 67 21.59 5.63 -2.44
C MET A 67 21.43 4.64 -3.58
N HIS A 68 22.27 3.60 -3.64
CA HIS A 68 22.09 2.53 -4.63
C HIS A 68 20.81 1.73 -4.39
N SER A 69 20.39 1.56 -3.13
CA SER A 69 19.11 0.94 -2.79
C SER A 69 17.94 1.77 -3.31
N GLY A 70 17.93 3.09 -3.07
CA GLY A 70 16.93 4.00 -3.62
C GLY A 70 16.88 3.98 -5.15
N PHE A 71 18.04 3.99 -5.81
CA PHE A 71 18.15 3.81 -7.26
C PHE A 71 17.48 2.51 -7.73
N SER A 72 17.81 1.38 -7.10
CA SER A 72 17.22 0.08 -7.45
C SER A 72 15.72 -0.02 -7.17
N LEU A 73 15.24 0.68 -6.15
CA LEU A 73 13.83 0.78 -5.83
C LEU A 73 13.04 1.50 -6.94
N VAL A 74 13.58 2.60 -7.50
CA VAL A 74 12.95 3.31 -8.63
C VAL A 74 12.78 2.38 -9.83
N PHE A 75 13.82 1.65 -10.21
CA PHE A 75 13.74 0.64 -11.28
C PHE A 75 12.70 -0.44 -10.98
N PHE A 76 12.68 -0.94 -9.74
CA PHE A 76 11.68 -1.93 -9.31
C PHE A 76 10.25 -1.41 -9.46
N MET A 77 9.95 -0.19 -8.99
CA MET A 77 8.61 0.39 -9.08
C MET A 77 8.20 0.63 -10.53
N GLN A 78 9.07 1.19 -11.36
CA GLN A 78 8.79 1.39 -12.79
C GLN A 78 8.50 0.07 -13.51
N ALA A 79 9.29 -0.97 -13.24
CA ALA A 79 9.11 -2.28 -13.82
C ALA A 79 7.80 -2.95 -13.37
N LEU A 80 7.51 -2.90 -12.06
CA LEU A 80 6.30 -3.48 -11.50
C LEU A 80 5.03 -2.77 -12.00
N MET A 81 5.02 -1.44 -12.08
CA MET A 81 3.85 -0.69 -12.52
C MET A 81 3.57 -0.87 -14.01
N SER A 82 4.60 -0.82 -14.86
CA SER A 82 4.43 -0.91 -16.32
C SER A 82 4.23 -2.33 -16.86
N PHE A 83 4.76 -3.34 -16.16
CA PHE A 83 4.74 -4.74 -16.58
C PHE A 83 5.35 -4.95 -17.99
N GLU A 84 6.39 -4.17 -18.31
CA GLU A 84 7.16 -4.30 -19.55
C GLU A 84 8.35 -5.24 -19.33
N GLU A 85 8.47 -6.29 -20.16
CA GLU A 85 9.49 -7.34 -19.99
C GLU A 85 10.93 -6.81 -19.94
N GLU A 86 11.23 -5.78 -20.72
CA GLU A 86 12.54 -5.12 -20.73
C GLU A 86 12.85 -4.48 -19.37
N LYS A 87 11.91 -3.69 -18.83
CA LYS A 87 12.04 -3.05 -17.52
C LYS A 87 12.10 -4.06 -16.38
N LEU A 88 11.33 -5.14 -16.45
CA LEU A 88 11.41 -6.26 -15.49
C LEU A 88 12.82 -6.86 -15.47
N GLY A 89 13.42 -7.09 -16.64
CA GLY A 89 14.77 -7.62 -16.78
C GLY A 89 15.85 -6.66 -16.28
N GLU A 90 15.71 -5.37 -16.56
CA GLU A 90 16.63 -4.33 -16.08
C GLU A 90 16.57 -4.15 -14.57
N ALA A 91 15.37 -4.03 -14.00
CA ALA A 91 15.19 -3.92 -12.56
C ALA A 91 15.77 -5.14 -11.82
N LEU A 92 15.60 -6.35 -12.35
CA LEU A 92 16.20 -7.55 -11.76
C LEU A 92 17.74 -7.48 -11.74
N LYS A 93 18.37 -6.95 -12.80
CA LYS A 93 19.83 -6.78 -12.84
C LYS A 93 20.30 -5.75 -11.81
N VAL A 94 19.66 -4.58 -11.76
CA VAL A 94 20.03 -3.51 -10.81
C VAL A 94 19.87 -3.98 -9.37
N LEU A 95 18.79 -4.71 -9.05
CA LEU A 95 18.59 -5.30 -7.71
C LEU A 95 19.68 -6.31 -7.34
N GLN A 96 20.11 -7.14 -8.29
CA GLN A 96 21.21 -8.09 -8.07
C GLN A 96 22.56 -7.39 -7.87
N GLU A 97 22.78 -6.27 -8.55
CA GLU A 97 23.98 -5.45 -8.36
C GLU A 97 23.98 -4.77 -6.98
N THR A 98 22.85 -4.23 -6.54
CA THR A 98 22.68 -3.68 -5.18
C THR A 98 22.89 -4.76 -4.11
N GLU A 99 22.28 -5.94 -4.28
CA GLU A 99 22.48 -7.08 -3.38
C GLU A 99 23.96 -7.45 -3.29
N LYS A 100 24.66 -7.54 -4.43
CA LYS A 100 26.09 -7.87 -4.48
C LYS A 100 26.93 -6.81 -3.79
N LYS A 101 26.72 -5.51 -4.06
CA LYS A 101 27.45 -4.41 -3.41
C LYS A 101 27.41 -4.53 -1.89
N CYS A 102 26.22 -4.81 -1.33
CA CYS A 102 26.05 -5.01 0.11
C CYS A 102 26.61 -6.36 0.61
N SER A 103 26.56 -7.40 -0.22
CA SER A 103 27.03 -8.74 0.12
C SER A 103 28.56 -8.91 0.04
N THR A 104 29.29 -8.09 -0.74
CA THR A 104 30.77 -8.17 -0.80
C THR A 104 31.45 -7.85 0.53
N ASN A 105 30.76 -7.15 1.44
CA ASN A 105 31.18 -6.91 2.82
C ASN A 105 30.87 -8.08 3.77
N ASP A 106 30.75 -9.30 3.25
CA ASP A 106 30.24 -10.52 3.90
C ASP A 106 30.88 -10.84 5.28
N GLY A 107 30.43 -10.11 6.29
CA GLY A 107 30.61 -10.42 7.69
C GLY A 107 29.87 -11.69 8.08
N PHE A 108 28.95 -12.23 7.27
CA PHE A 108 28.24 -13.45 7.62
C PHE A 108 29.11 -14.69 7.33
N VAL A 109 29.64 -14.82 6.12
CA VAL A 109 30.51 -15.95 5.74
C VAL A 109 31.91 -15.82 6.35
N LYS A 110 32.50 -14.61 6.39
CA LYS A 110 33.80 -14.42 7.05
C LYS A 110 33.73 -14.65 8.56
N TYR A 111 32.64 -14.30 9.27
CA TYR A 111 32.52 -14.54 10.71
C TYR A 111 32.37 -16.02 11.07
N PHE A 112 31.54 -16.77 10.32
CA PHE A 112 31.43 -18.23 10.49
C PHE A 112 32.75 -18.95 10.14
N LYS A 113 33.53 -18.42 9.18
CA LYS A 113 34.83 -18.97 8.79
C LYS A 113 35.97 -18.54 9.73
N LYS A 114 35.94 -17.33 10.31
CA LYS A 114 36.89 -16.84 11.34
C LYS A 114 36.71 -17.56 12.67
N ARG A 115 35.50 -18.02 13.01
CA ARG A 115 35.25 -18.81 14.23
C ARG A 115 36.01 -20.15 14.27
N PHE A 116 36.47 -20.65 13.11
CA PHE A 116 37.27 -21.87 12.97
C PHE A 116 38.73 -21.64 12.51
N SER A 117 39.18 -20.39 12.40
CA SER A 117 40.54 -20.10 11.96
C SER A 117 41.19 -19.01 12.80
N LYS A 118 42.02 -19.45 13.76
CA LYS A 118 43.06 -18.63 14.37
C LYS A 118 44.12 -18.29 13.33
N LYS A 119 43.93 -17.21 12.57
CA LYS A 119 45.07 -16.50 11.97
C LYS A 119 44.79 -15.02 11.73
N LYS A 120 45.73 -14.23 12.26
CA LYS A 120 45.87 -12.77 12.18
C LYS A 120 45.88 -12.29 10.72
N LYS A 121 45.03 -11.32 10.38
CA LYS A 121 45.19 -10.44 9.20
C LYS A 121 44.75 -9.03 9.56
N THR A 122 45.38 -8.09 8.85
CA THR A 122 45.35 -6.62 8.86
C THR A 122 43.99 -5.96 9.20
N PRO A 123 44.00 -4.74 9.78
CA PRO A 123 42.79 -4.01 10.11
C PRO A 123 42.16 -3.44 8.82
N GLU A 124 41.28 -4.21 8.18
CA GLU A 124 40.14 -3.57 7.50
C GLU A 124 39.28 -2.97 8.62
N GLU A 125 38.97 -1.67 8.55
CA GLU A 125 38.03 -1.04 9.49
C GLU A 125 36.73 -1.84 9.47
N GLU A 126 36.35 -2.40 10.62
CA GLU A 126 35.08 -3.13 10.71
C GLU A 126 33.94 -2.13 10.50
N PRO A 127 32.96 -2.42 9.61
CA PRO A 127 31.86 -1.51 9.36
C PRO A 127 31.08 -1.26 10.65
N SER A 128 30.56 -0.04 10.80
CA SER A 128 29.80 0.35 11.99
C SER A 128 28.58 -0.56 12.18
N VAL A 129 28.06 -0.63 13.41
CA VAL A 129 26.85 -1.43 13.69
C VAL A 129 25.66 -0.96 12.83
N GLU A 130 25.53 0.36 12.68
CA GLU A 130 24.53 1.00 11.81
C GLU A 130 24.68 0.56 10.35
N GLU A 131 25.88 0.70 9.79
CA GLU A 131 26.14 0.35 8.39
C GLU A 131 25.86 -1.14 8.12
N ARG A 132 26.25 -2.02 9.06
CA ARG A 132 26.01 -3.45 8.99
C ARG A 132 24.51 -3.78 8.97
N ILE A 133 23.72 -3.14 9.82
CA ILE A 133 22.26 -3.37 9.87
C ILE A 133 21.62 -2.84 8.59
N GLN A 134 21.99 -1.63 8.17
CA GLN A 134 21.50 -1.00 6.94
C GLN A 134 21.77 -1.88 5.70
N GLN A 135 22.99 -2.40 5.55
CA GLN A 135 23.34 -3.32 4.46
C GLN A 135 22.52 -4.61 4.49
N GLN A 136 22.25 -5.18 5.66
CA GLN A 136 21.41 -6.38 5.79
C GLN A 136 19.94 -6.10 5.42
N VAL A 137 19.41 -4.95 5.79
CA VAL A 137 18.06 -4.52 5.35
C VAL A 137 18.01 -4.38 3.83
N ILE A 138 18.99 -3.72 3.23
CA ILE A 138 19.05 -3.53 1.76
C ILE A 138 19.11 -4.88 1.04
N VAL A 139 19.89 -5.84 1.54
CA VAL A 139 19.92 -7.20 0.99
C VAL A 139 18.55 -7.86 1.10
N ALA A 140 17.86 -7.74 2.23
CA ALA A 140 16.53 -8.29 2.42
C ALA A 140 15.49 -7.65 1.47
N ASP A 141 15.55 -6.32 1.29
CA ASP A 141 14.72 -5.56 0.35
C ASP A 141 14.96 -6.07 -1.08
N CYS A 142 16.23 -6.19 -1.50
CA CYS A 142 16.59 -6.67 -2.83
C CYS A 142 16.05 -8.08 -3.09
N LEU A 143 16.18 -8.99 -2.12
CA LEU A 143 15.65 -10.35 -2.23
C LEU A 143 14.13 -10.37 -2.33
N LEU A 144 13.44 -9.53 -1.55
CA LEU A 144 11.98 -9.38 -1.60
C LEU A 144 11.53 -8.86 -2.97
N TYR A 145 12.14 -7.79 -3.46
CA TYR A 145 11.80 -7.18 -4.75
C TYR A 145 12.10 -8.12 -5.92
N GLN A 146 13.24 -8.83 -5.90
CA GLN A 146 13.54 -9.87 -6.87
C GLN A 146 12.50 -10.99 -6.84
N ALA A 147 12.03 -11.42 -5.66
CA ALA A 147 10.98 -12.43 -5.56
C ALA A 147 9.68 -11.98 -6.24
N ILE A 148 9.27 -10.72 -5.99
CA ILE A 148 8.08 -10.12 -6.60
C ILE A 148 8.22 -10.07 -8.13
N LEU A 149 9.36 -9.60 -8.65
CA LEU A 149 9.60 -9.56 -10.09
C LEU A 149 9.61 -10.96 -10.72
N VAL A 150 10.23 -11.94 -10.06
CA VAL A 150 10.27 -13.33 -10.54
C VAL A 150 8.86 -13.92 -10.61
N PHE A 151 7.98 -13.64 -9.64
CA PHE A 151 6.60 -14.15 -9.68
C PHE A 151 5.79 -13.65 -10.87
N THR A 152 6.21 -12.59 -11.56
CA THR A 152 5.56 -12.13 -12.79
C THR A 152 5.74 -13.09 -13.98
N GLY A 153 6.73 -13.99 -13.94
CA GLY A 153 6.98 -15.00 -14.98
C GLY A 153 5.89 -16.06 -15.13
N GLN A 154 4.98 -16.18 -14.15
CA GLN A 154 3.80 -17.05 -14.15
C GLN A 154 4.04 -18.55 -14.46
N ASP A 155 5.27 -19.05 -14.28
CA ASP A 155 5.65 -20.45 -14.49
C ASP A 155 6.20 -21.11 -13.21
N ILE A 156 6.16 -22.45 -13.17
CA ILE A 156 6.55 -23.24 -11.99
C ILE A 156 7.98 -22.93 -11.52
N PRO A 157 9.01 -22.87 -12.40
CA PRO A 157 10.36 -22.51 -12.00
C PRO A 157 10.45 -21.14 -11.31
N SER A 158 9.73 -20.14 -11.83
CA SER A 158 9.70 -18.82 -11.21
C SER A 158 9.00 -18.85 -9.86
N TYR A 159 7.90 -19.58 -9.70
CA TYR A 159 7.25 -19.72 -8.38
C TYR A 159 8.18 -20.36 -7.34
N VAL A 160 8.94 -21.38 -7.72
CA VAL A 160 9.92 -22.03 -6.81
C VAL A 160 11.06 -21.06 -6.45
N LYS A 161 11.64 -20.39 -7.46
CA LYS A 161 12.72 -19.42 -7.26
C LYS A 161 12.26 -18.24 -6.41
N GLY A 162 11.11 -17.65 -6.73
CA GLY A 162 10.50 -16.55 -6.00
C GLY A 162 10.21 -16.94 -4.54
N GLY A 163 9.64 -18.13 -4.31
CA GLY A 163 9.40 -18.65 -2.96
C GLY A 163 10.69 -18.81 -2.14
N TRP A 164 11.78 -19.25 -2.76
CA TRP A 164 13.08 -19.36 -2.10
C TRP A 164 13.71 -18.00 -1.75
N LEU A 165 13.63 -17.03 -2.67
CA LEU A 165 14.10 -15.66 -2.42
C LEU A 165 13.31 -15.01 -1.28
N LEU A 166 11.98 -15.17 -1.31
CA LEU A 166 11.07 -14.71 -0.28
C LEU A 166 11.41 -15.31 1.10
N ARG A 167 11.73 -16.62 1.12
CA ARG A 167 12.18 -17.32 2.34
C ARG A 167 13.46 -16.73 2.92
N LYS A 168 14.41 -16.33 2.07
CA LYS A 168 15.67 -15.72 2.50
C LYS A 168 15.45 -14.32 3.06
N ALA A 169 14.69 -13.49 2.34
CA ALA A 169 14.35 -12.13 2.79
C ALA A 169 13.69 -12.15 4.18
N TRP A 170 12.67 -13.00 4.38
CA TRP A 170 12.02 -13.15 5.68
C TRP A 170 13.00 -13.48 6.80
N LYS A 171 13.89 -14.47 6.60
CA LYS A 171 14.85 -14.86 7.64
C LYS A 171 15.77 -13.71 8.07
N ILE A 172 16.11 -12.82 7.15
CA ILE A 172 16.93 -11.65 7.45
C ILE A 172 16.10 -10.65 8.26
N TYR A 173 14.90 -10.27 7.79
CA TYR A 173 14.02 -9.35 8.53
C TYR A 173 13.66 -9.86 9.93
N ASP A 174 13.27 -11.12 10.04
CA ASP A 174 12.86 -11.75 11.30
C ASP A 174 14.02 -11.83 12.31
N LYS A 175 15.25 -12.06 11.83
CA LYS A 175 16.45 -11.96 12.65
C LYS A 175 16.71 -10.53 13.11
N LEU A 176 16.75 -9.57 12.19
CA LEU A 176 17.03 -8.16 12.48
C LEU A 176 15.98 -7.55 13.41
N HIS A 177 14.71 -7.90 13.22
CA HIS A 177 13.60 -7.43 14.05
C HIS A 177 13.79 -7.87 15.50
N ARG A 178 14.17 -9.14 15.74
CA ARG A 178 14.48 -9.63 17.09
C ARG A 178 15.68 -8.93 17.71
N GLU A 179 16.78 -8.77 16.97
CA GLU A 179 18.00 -8.12 17.47
C GLU A 179 17.74 -6.65 17.83
N LEU A 180 17.06 -5.89 16.97
CA LEU A 180 16.74 -4.48 17.21
C LEU A 180 15.68 -4.29 18.30
N SER A 181 14.70 -5.18 18.42
CA SER A 181 13.69 -5.08 19.49
C SER A 181 14.33 -5.25 20.87
N GLN A 182 15.26 -6.20 21.00
CA GLN A 182 16.02 -6.38 22.25
C GLN A 182 16.87 -5.15 22.57
N LEU A 183 17.51 -4.54 21.57
CA LEU A 183 18.27 -3.31 21.76
C LEU A 183 17.39 -2.14 22.17
N ALA A 184 16.22 -1.99 21.55
CA ALA A 184 15.27 -0.94 21.89
C ALA A 184 14.78 -1.06 23.34
N GLU A 185 14.54 -2.28 23.83
CA GLU A 185 14.18 -2.52 25.23
C GLU A 185 15.31 -2.08 26.18
N ILE A 186 16.56 -2.42 25.88
CA ILE A 186 17.74 -2.04 26.68
C ILE A 186 17.91 -0.51 26.70
N VAL A 187 17.82 0.14 25.53
CA VAL A 187 17.94 1.61 25.42
C VAL A 187 16.77 2.31 26.10
N SER A 188 15.56 1.77 26.01
CA SER A 188 14.38 2.32 26.70
C SER A 188 14.55 2.28 28.23
N GLN A 189 15.06 1.17 28.76
CA GLN A 189 15.33 1.03 30.19
C GLN A 189 16.46 1.94 30.69
N THR A 190 17.43 2.25 29.82
CA THR A 190 18.65 3.00 30.20
C THR A 190 18.50 4.51 29.98
N HIS A 191 17.78 4.93 28.94
CA HIS A 191 17.68 6.33 28.50
C HIS A 191 16.26 6.90 28.50
N GLY A 192 15.23 6.12 28.85
CA GLY A 192 13.84 6.58 28.89
C GLY A 192 13.23 6.90 27.52
N ALA A 193 13.85 6.42 26.43
CA ALA A 193 13.33 6.58 25.07
C ALA A 193 12.16 5.61 24.82
N ASP A 194 11.08 6.10 24.20
CA ASP A 194 9.92 5.28 23.81
C ASP A 194 10.02 4.90 22.33
N PHE A 195 10.07 3.60 22.06
CA PHE A 195 10.08 3.00 20.71
C PHE A 195 8.77 2.23 20.42
N SER A 196 7.75 2.37 21.27
CA SER A 196 6.41 1.82 21.06
C SER A 196 5.66 2.62 20.00
N SER A 197 4.87 1.94 19.17
CA SER A 197 3.86 2.64 18.36
C SER A 197 2.77 3.14 19.31
N SER A 198 2.58 4.46 19.44
CA SER A 198 1.56 5.09 20.29
C SER A 198 0.11 4.87 19.81
N VAL A 199 -0.15 3.82 19.05
CA VAL A 199 -1.49 3.45 18.58
C VAL A 199 -2.03 2.34 19.47
N ASP A 200 -2.94 2.72 20.36
CA ASP A 200 -3.62 1.83 21.30
C ASP A 200 -4.50 0.81 20.54
N PRO A 201 -4.18 -0.50 20.52
CA PRO A 201 -4.94 -1.53 19.80
C PRO A 201 -6.38 -1.67 20.33
N SER A 202 -6.63 -1.18 21.55
CA SER A 202 -7.91 -1.28 22.25
C SER A 202 -8.99 -0.33 21.71
N SER A 203 -8.62 0.64 20.87
CA SER A 203 -9.56 1.55 20.21
C SER A 203 -10.32 0.92 19.03
N ILE A 204 -9.94 -0.29 18.62
CA ILE A 204 -10.49 -1.00 17.45
C ILE A 204 -11.70 -1.90 17.79
N HIS A 205 -11.99 -2.18 19.08
CA HIS A 205 -12.99 -3.19 19.46
C HIS A 205 -14.19 -2.73 20.31
N LYS A 206 -14.43 -1.43 20.49
CA LYS A 206 -15.64 -0.96 21.20
C LYS A 206 -16.67 -0.35 20.25
N GLY A 207 -17.48 -1.20 19.64
CA GLY A 207 -18.62 -0.74 18.83
C GLY A 207 -19.48 -1.87 18.27
N ALA A 208 -20.13 -2.67 19.13
CA ALA A 208 -21.43 -3.31 18.84
C ALA A 208 -21.89 -4.17 20.03
N HIS A 209 -22.58 -3.56 21.00
CA HIS A 209 -23.54 -4.26 21.85
C HIS A 209 -24.75 -3.35 22.12
N SER A 210 -25.90 -3.75 21.60
CA SER A 210 -27.29 -3.49 22.03
C SER A 210 -28.19 -3.72 20.81
N GLU A 211 -29.35 -4.39 20.81
CA GLU A 211 -30.14 -5.14 21.79
C GLU A 211 -31.24 -5.94 21.03
N GLY A 212 -31.80 -6.96 21.69
CA GLY A 212 -33.07 -7.62 21.35
C GLY A 212 -32.91 -9.02 20.75
N GLY A 213 -33.48 -10.11 21.28
CA GLY A 213 -34.34 -10.37 22.43
C GLY A 213 -34.90 -11.79 22.29
N ALA A 214 -35.20 -12.43 23.44
CA ALA A 214 -36.07 -13.59 23.67
C ALA A 214 -35.45 -14.97 24.01
N ALA A 215 -35.82 -15.39 25.24
CA ALA A 215 -36.25 -16.73 25.70
C ALA A 215 -35.23 -17.78 26.20
N VAL A 216 -34.95 -17.70 27.52
CA VAL A 216 -35.18 -18.72 28.58
C VAL A 216 -35.01 -20.21 28.23
N LEU A 217 -34.11 -20.89 28.94
CA LEU A 217 -34.37 -22.10 29.76
C LEU A 217 -33.16 -22.43 30.67
N GLU A 218 -33.44 -22.59 31.97
CA GLU A 218 -32.54 -23.05 33.04
C GLU A 218 -32.28 -24.58 32.95
N SER A 219 -31.10 -25.06 33.40
CA SER A 219 -30.97 -25.90 34.62
C SER A 219 -29.62 -26.66 34.74
N THR A 220 -28.91 -26.35 35.83
CA THR A 220 -28.07 -27.21 36.72
C THR A 220 -26.80 -27.98 36.29
N PRO A 221 -25.85 -28.18 37.25
CA PRO A 221 -24.45 -28.55 37.00
C PRO A 221 -24.15 -30.04 37.25
N THR A 222 -23.07 -30.58 36.68
CA THR A 222 -22.46 -31.82 37.22
C THR A 222 -20.99 -32.04 36.82
N ALA A 223 -20.18 -32.25 37.86
CA ALA A 223 -19.09 -33.22 38.03
C ALA A 223 -17.91 -33.29 37.03
N SER A 224 -16.80 -32.74 37.51
CA SER A 224 -15.42 -33.24 37.49
C SER A 224 -15.14 -34.70 37.08
N ILE A 225 -14.18 -34.85 36.16
CA ILE A 225 -13.27 -36.01 36.05
C ILE A 225 -11.83 -35.47 35.94
N GLU A 226 -11.05 -35.65 37.01
CA GLU A 226 -9.57 -35.72 37.03
C GLU A 226 -9.14 -37.05 36.37
N LYS A 227 -7.99 -37.32 35.73
CA LYS A 227 -6.56 -36.89 35.69
C LYS A 227 -5.93 -37.66 34.48
N PRO A 228 -4.62 -37.62 34.12
CA PRO A 228 -3.46 -37.16 34.88
C PRO A 228 -2.48 -36.22 34.17
N ALA A 229 -1.71 -35.53 35.01
CA ALA A 229 -0.53 -34.77 34.66
C ALA A 229 0.61 -35.69 34.19
N ASN A 230 1.19 -35.38 33.04
CA ASN A 230 2.58 -35.70 32.72
C ASN A 230 3.36 -34.39 32.72
N GLY A 231 4.08 -34.17 33.81
CA GLY A 231 5.05 -33.09 33.92
C GLY A 231 6.27 -33.38 33.05
N ILE A 232 6.54 -32.49 32.10
CA ILE A 232 7.89 -32.20 31.67
C ILE A 232 8.17 -30.79 32.19
N VAL A 233 8.89 -30.74 33.30
CA VAL A 233 9.48 -29.52 33.83
C VAL A 233 10.51 -29.07 32.80
N HIS A 234 10.21 -28.03 32.03
CA HIS A 234 11.24 -27.30 31.29
C HIS A 234 12.08 -26.54 32.32
N ALA A 235 13.27 -27.08 32.59
CA ALA A 235 14.35 -26.36 33.25
C ALA A 235 14.63 -25.05 32.49
N PRO A 236 15.07 -23.98 33.17
CA PRO A 236 15.46 -22.75 32.50
C PRO A 236 16.64 -23.09 31.58
N ILE A 237 16.46 -22.90 30.28
CA ILE A 237 17.58 -22.93 29.35
C ILE A 237 18.44 -21.73 29.73
N GLU A 238 19.63 -22.01 30.27
CA GLU A 238 20.67 -21.04 30.52
C GLU A 238 20.85 -20.19 29.27
N ALA A 239 20.59 -18.89 29.42
CA ALA A 239 20.90 -17.86 28.45
C ALA A 239 22.42 -17.85 28.24
N ALA A 240 22.87 -18.65 27.27
CA ALA A 240 24.26 -18.69 26.86
C ALA A 240 24.62 -17.36 26.17
N ALA A 241 25.17 -16.45 26.97
CA ALA A 241 26.10 -15.39 26.64
C ALA A 241 26.29 -15.12 25.12
N THR A 242 25.44 -14.28 24.56
CA THR A 242 25.71 -13.55 23.30
C THR A 242 25.54 -12.03 23.45
N ASN A 243 25.35 -11.53 24.67
CA ASN A 243 25.05 -10.12 24.96
C ASN A 243 26.22 -9.14 24.82
N ASP A 244 27.45 -9.55 24.50
CA ASP A 244 28.62 -8.67 24.67
C ASP A 244 28.96 -7.74 23.49
N ARG A 245 28.12 -7.54 22.46
CA ARG A 245 28.59 -6.82 21.22
C ARG A 245 27.62 -5.89 20.49
N LEU A 246 26.47 -5.53 21.04
CA LEU A 246 25.62 -4.47 20.47
C LEU A 246 25.58 -3.20 21.34
N ASP A 247 26.28 -3.19 22.47
CA ASP A 247 26.34 -2.09 23.44
C ASP A 247 27.21 -0.90 22.99
N ALA A 248 27.71 -0.87 21.76
CA ALA A 248 28.55 0.21 21.26
C ALA A 248 27.75 1.16 20.34
N ASP A 249 27.26 2.24 20.93
CA ASP A 249 27.20 3.59 20.32
C ASP A 249 26.12 3.89 19.25
N LEU A 250 24.95 3.23 19.28
CA LEU A 250 23.81 3.69 18.48
C LEU A 250 23.03 4.78 19.23
N SER A 251 22.90 5.97 18.64
CA SER A 251 22.00 6.99 19.18
C SER A 251 20.54 6.52 19.11
N PRO A 252 19.65 6.98 20.02
CA PRO A 252 18.23 6.66 19.97
C PRO A 252 17.59 7.00 18.61
N GLU A 253 18.04 8.07 17.96
CA GLU A 253 17.55 8.49 16.65
C GLU A 253 17.93 7.49 15.55
N VAL A 254 19.20 7.06 15.51
CA VAL A 254 19.68 6.04 14.55
C VAL A 254 18.97 4.71 14.80
N LEU A 255 18.80 4.31 16.07
CA LEU A 255 18.09 3.09 16.42
C LEU A 255 16.63 3.13 15.94
N GLY A 256 15.93 4.24 16.17
CA GLY A 256 14.55 4.43 15.72
C GLY A 256 14.42 4.37 14.20
N ARG A 257 15.37 4.95 13.45
CA ARG A 257 15.43 4.87 11.99
C ARG A 257 15.63 3.44 11.51
N LEU A 258 16.62 2.72 12.04
CA LEU A 258 16.91 1.32 11.68
C LEU A 258 15.73 0.39 12.02
N MET A 259 15.05 0.65 13.13
CA MET A 259 13.81 -0.04 13.48
C MET A 259 12.71 0.22 12.45
N GLY A 260 12.56 1.46 11.97
CA GLY A 260 11.65 1.79 10.88
C GLY A 260 11.95 0.97 9.62
N ALA A 261 13.21 0.95 9.19
CA ALA A 261 13.64 0.19 8.01
C ALA A 261 13.33 -1.31 8.11
N VAL A 262 13.59 -1.93 9.28
CA VAL A 262 13.35 -3.36 9.51
C VAL A 262 11.86 -3.67 9.69
N LYS A 263 11.13 -2.84 10.43
CA LYS A 263 9.69 -3.00 10.65
C LYS A 263 8.89 -2.85 9.36
N PHE A 264 9.36 -2.07 8.38
CA PHE A 264 8.74 -2.03 7.06
C PHE A 264 8.64 -3.43 6.45
N GLY A 265 9.79 -4.07 6.22
CA GLY A 265 9.84 -5.39 5.57
C GLY A 265 9.18 -6.47 6.42
N TYR A 266 9.50 -6.52 7.72
CA TYR A 266 8.88 -7.48 8.64
C TYR A 266 7.36 -7.34 8.68
N GLY A 267 6.86 -6.11 8.78
CA GLY A 267 5.43 -5.79 8.79
C GLY A 267 4.74 -6.13 7.47
N THR A 268 5.35 -5.82 6.33
CA THR A 268 4.85 -6.21 5.01
C THR A 268 4.69 -7.72 4.88
N PHE A 269 5.65 -8.50 5.35
CA PHE A 269 5.56 -9.96 5.36
C PHE A 269 4.43 -10.47 6.25
N GLN A 270 4.38 -9.99 7.50
CA GLN A 270 3.35 -10.37 8.47
C GLN A 270 1.94 -10.10 7.91
N LEU A 271 1.74 -8.90 7.37
CA LEU A 271 0.49 -8.51 6.74
C LEU A 271 0.19 -9.39 5.52
N SER A 272 1.13 -9.55 4.59
CA SER A 272 0.92 -10.30 3.35
C SER A 272 0.55 -11.77 3.62
N ILE A 273 1.26 -12.44 4.54
CA ILE A 273 0.99 -13.83 4.90
C ILE A 273 -0.38 -13.97 5.58
N SER A 274 -0.74 -13.03 6.46
CA SER A 274 -2.06 -13.03 7.14
C SER A 274 -3.27 -12.87 6.21
N MET A 275 -3.02 -12.49 4.96
CA MET A 275 -4.03 -12.24 3.93
C MET A 275 -4.16 -13.43 2.95
N VAL A 276 -3.24 -14.39 3.01
CA VAL A 276 -3.29 -15.58 2.15
C VAL A 276 -4.40 -16.53 2.63
N PRO A 277 -5.30 -16.99 1.74
CA PRO A 277 -6.35 -17.93 2.11
C PRO A 277 -5.80 -19.24 2.73
N PRO A 278 -6.46 -19.85 3.74
CA PRO A 278 -5.97 -21.03 4.45
C PRO A 278 -5.63 -22.24 3.57
N ARG A 279 -6.29 -22.37 2.40
CA ARG A 279 -6.01 -23.45 1.44
C ARG A 279 -4.62 -23.32 0.79
N ILE A 280 -4.15 -22.09 0.63
CA ILE A 280 -2.82 -21.79 0.08
C ILE A 280 -1.78 -21.77 1.20
N LEU A 281 -2.17 -21.42 2.44
CA LEU A 281 -1.29 -21.45 3.61
C LEU A 281 -0.65 -22.82 3.83
N LYS A 282 -1.34 -23.94 3.58
CA LYS A 282 -0.74 -25.29 3.69
C LYS A 282 0.49 -25.51 2.80
N LEU A 283 0.61 -24.78 1.68
CA LEU A 283 1.79 -24.81 0.80
C LEU A 283 2.90 -23.89 1.31
N ILE A 284 2.55 -22.86 2.09
CA ILE A 284 3.45 -21.86 2.68
C ILE A 284 3.96 -22.29 4.07
N GLU A 285 3.17 -23.02 4.85
CA GLU A 285 3.55 -23.61 6.15
C GLU A 285 4.81 -24.49 6.00
N PHE A 286 4.97 -25.16 4.85
CA PHE A 286 6.20 -25.88 4.50
C PHE A 286 7.45 -24.97 4.43
N LEU A 287 7.29 -23.68 4.16
CA LEU A 287 8.37 -22.69 4.16
C LEU A 287 8.70 -22.17 5.57
N GLY A 288 7.79 -22.37 6.53
CA GLY A 288 8.00 -22.15 7.97
C GLY A 288 7.70 -20.73 8.47
N PHE A 289 6.68 -20.07 7.93
CA PHE A 289 6.28 -18.71 8.32
C PHE A 289 4.80 -18.63 8.65
N GLU A 290 4.47 -17.93 9.73
CA GLU A 290 3.11 -17.57 10.11
C GLU A 290 2.97 -16.05 10.01
N GLY A 291 1.77 -15.58 9.65
CA GLY A 291 1.48 -14.17 9.46
C GLY A 291 0.46 -13.66 10.48
N ASP A 292 0.84 -12.65 11.23
CA ASP A 292 -0.06 -11.92 12.13
C ASP A 292 -0.38 -10.54 11.57
N ARG A 293 -1.65 -10.31 11.27
CA ARG A 293 -2.14 -9.07 10.69
C ARG A 293 -1.92 -7.86 11.61
N ALA A 294 -2.19 -8.02 12.91
CA ALA A 294 -2.10 -6.92 13.86
C ALA A 294 -0.64 -6.50 14.05
N VAL A 295 0.28 -7.47 14.12
CA VAL A 295 1.73 -7.21 14.13
C VAL A 295 2.15 -6.49 12.84
N GLY A 296 1.66 -6.97 11.68
CA GLY A 296 1.94 -6.34 10.39
C GLY A 296 1.54 -4.87 10.34
N LEU A 297 0.33 -4.54 10.78
CA LEU A 297 -0.18 -3.17 10.81
C LEU A 297 0.54 -2.28 11.82
N SER A 298 0.86 -2.79 13.01
CA SER A 298 1.64 -2.03 14.01
C SER A 298 3.05 -1.71 13.51
N CYS A 299 3.71 -2.65 12.83
CA CYS A 299 5.04 -2.42 12.25
C CYS A 299 5.02 -1.38 11.12
N LEU A 300 4.03 -1.45 10.22
CA LEU A 300 3.87 -0.45 9.16
C LEU A 300 3.52 0.93 9.73
N SER A 301 2.65 0.99 10.75
CA SER A 301 2.32 2.23 11.46
C SER A 301 3.55 2.84 12.14
N TYR A 302 4.37 2.05 12.82
CA TYR A 302 5.64 2.55 13.36
C TYR A 302 6.54 3.12 12.25
N THR A 303 6.65 2.40 11.14
CA THR A 303 7.49 2.82 10.01
C THR A 303 7.02 4.15 9.41
N SER A 304 5.71 4.36 9.26
CA SER A 304 5.16 5.59 8.65
C SER A 304 5.42 6.87 9.45
N HIS A 305 5.81 6.73 10.73
CA HIS A 305 6.19 7.84 11.61
C HIS A 305 7.71 7.91 11.86
N SER A 306 8.48 6.98 11.29
CA SER A 306 9.93 6.98 11.42
C SER A 306 10.58 7.98 10.45
N ARG A 307 11.88 8.27 10.66
CA ARG A 307 12.70 9.06 9.73
C ARG A 307 13.34 8.22 8.62
N ASP A 308 12.97 6.94 8.49
CA ASP A 308 13.51 6.08 7.43
C ASP A 308 12.92 6.46 6.06
N MET A 309 13.71 6.27 5.00
CA MET A 309 13.27 6.56 3.63
C MET A 309 12.03 5.76 3.20
N LYS A 310 11.70 4.65 3.89
CA LYS A 310 10.51 3.83 3.62
C LYS A 310 9.25 4.32 4.33
N ALA A 311 9.32 5.34 5.19
CA ALA A 311 8.15 5.87 5.89
C ALA A 311 7.00 6.25 4.94
N PRO A 312 7.24 6.94 3.80
CA PRO A 312 6.17 7.25 2.86
C PRO A 312 5.57 5.99 2.20
N LEU A 313 6.39 4.97 1.93
CA LEU A 313 5.92 3.69 1.38
C LEU A 313 5.06 2.91 2.39
N ALA A 314 5.38 3.00 3.68
CA ALA A 314 4.58 2.41 4.75
C ALA A 314 3.20 3.09 4.84
N THR A 315 3.15 4.41 4.70
CA THR A 315 1.90 5.18 4.60
C THR A 315 1.04 4.69 3.43
N LEU A 316 1.62 4.54 2.24
CA LEU A 316 0.91 4.01 1.07
C LEU A 316 0.44 2.57 1.30
N ALA A 317 1.25 1.71 1.94
CA ALA A 317 0.87 0.34 2.24
C ALA A 317 -0.35 0.26 3.18
N LEU A 318 -0.41 1.14 4.19
CA LEU A 318 -1.56 1.25 5.10
C LEU A 318 -2.80 1.75 4.36
N LEU A 319 -2.68 2.80 3.55
CA LEU A 319 -3.78 3.31 2.72
C LEU A 319 -4.32 2.23 1.78
N TRP A 320 -3.43 1.47 1.12
CA TRP A 320 -3.80 0.36 0.26
C TRP A 320 -4.49 -0.77 1.02
N TYR A 321 -3.98 -1.14 2.20
CA TYR A 321 -4.61 -2.13 3.06
C TYR A 321 -6.04 -1.71 3.41
N HIS A 322 -6.23 -0.50 3.93
CA HIS A 322 -7.52 -0.02 4.41
C HIS A 322 -8.53 0.23 3.28
N THR A 323 -8.09 0.71 2.12
CA THR A 323 -9.00 1.14 1.04
C THR A 323 -9.15 0.15 -0.11
N VAL A 324 -8.24 -0.83 -0.23
CA VAL A 324 -8.24 -1.83 -1.32
C VAL A 324 -8.33 -3.23 -0.78
N LEU A 325 -7.38 -3.67 0.06
CA LEU A 325 -7.31 -5.07 0.47
C LEU A 325 -8.45 -5.48 1.41
N ARG A 326 -8.76 -4.66 2.42
CA ARG A 326 -9.86 -4.93 3.36
C ARG A 326 -11.20 -5.11 2.63
N PRO A 327 -11.64 -4.18 1.75
CA PRO A 327 -12.85 -4.37 0.97
C PRO A 327 -12.78 -5.55 0.00
N PHE A 328 -11.64 -5.75 -0.67
CA PHE A 328 -11.49 -6.79 -1.69
C PHE A 328 -11.65 -8.20 -1.13
N PHE A 329 -11.09 -8.46 0.06
CA PHE A 329 -11.22 -9.74 0.75
C PHE A 329 -12.42 -9.81 1.71
N ALA A 330 -13.23 -8.75 1.79
CA ALA A 330 -14.35 -8.62 2.71
C ALA A 330 -13.99 -8.99 4.17
N LEU A 331 -12.81 -8.53 4.65
CA LEU A 331 -12.26 -8.92 5.95
C LEU A 331 -13.18 -8.55 7.12
N ASP A 332 -13.95 -7.49 6.95
CA ASP A 332 -14.89 -6.95 7.95
C ASP A 332 -16.33 -7.45 7.70
N GLY A 333 -16.50 -8.40 6.77
CA GLY A 333 -17.79 -8.94 6.34
C GLY A 333 -18.42 -8.17 5.17
N ALA A 334 -19.25 -8.87 4.39
CA ALA A 334 -19.76 -8.39 3.10
C ALA A 334 -20.61 -7.10 3.16
N ASN A 335 -21.07 -6.69 4.34
CA ASN A 335 -21.97 -5.55 4.52
C ASN A 335 -21.31 -4.32 5.17
N GLN A 336 -20.02 -4.39 5.51
CA GLN A 336 -19.30 -3.28 6.14
C GLN A 336 -18.53 -2.45 5.09
N ALA A 337 -19.24 -1.85 4.14
CA ALA A 337 -18.66 -1.14 3.00
C ALA A 337 -17.79 0.09 3.38
N GLN A 338 -17.97 0.63 4.60
CA GLN A 338 -17.19 1.75 5.12
C GLN A 338 -16.00 1.32 6.00
N ALA A 339 -15.80 0.01 6.23
CA ALA A 339 -14.67 -0.45 7.04
C ALA A 339 -13.33 -0.02 6.41
N GLY A 340 -12.43 0.54 7.22
CA GLY A 340 -11.17 1.11 6.76
C GLY A 340 -11.23 2.56 6.29
N SER A 341 -12.41 3.12 5.98
CA SER A 341 -12.52 4.53 5.54
C SER A 341 -12.06 5.52 6.61
N ARG A 342 -12.43 5.27 7.88
CA ARG A 342 -12.04 6.12 9.01
C ARG A 342 -10.53 6.10 9.25
N GLU A 343 -9.93 4.91 9.26
CA GLU A 343 -8.49 4.74 9.46
C GLU A 343 -7.71 5.39 8.30
N ALA A 344 -8.16 5.19 7.06
CA ALA A 344 -7.54 5.82 5.90
C ALA A 344 -7.70 7.34 5.91
N GLU A 345 -8.86 7.89 6.28
CA GLU A 345 -9.05 9.35 6.37
C GLU A 345 -8.21 9.97 7.49
N CYS A 346 -7.96 9.24 8.59
CA CYS A 346 -7.01 9.66 9.63
C CYS A 346 -5.59 9.78 9.08
N ILE A 347 -5.13 8.77 8.33
CA ILE A 347 -3.79 8.76 7.72
C ILE A 347 -3.66 9.91 6.72
N ILE A 348 -4.66 10.13 5.85
CA ILE A 348 -4.64 11.25 4.89
C ILE A 348 -4.52 12.58 5.62
N LYS A 349 -5.34 12.83 6.66
CA LYS A 349 -5.32 14.10 7.41
C LYS A 349 -3.98 14.35 8.09
N GLU A 350 -3.38 13.31 8.66
CA GLU A 350 -2.08 13.41 9.32
C GLU A 350 -0.96 13.77 8.32
N LYS A 351 -1.06 13.27 7.09
CA LYS A 351 -0.02 13.39 6.05
C LYS A 351 -0.32 14.45 4.98
N GLU A 352 -1.43 15.18 5.11
CA GLU A 352 -1.89 16.17 4.12
C GLU A 352 -0.86 17.29 3.87
N GLY A 353 -0.13 17.71 4.92
CA GLY A 353 0.93 18.71 4.79
C GLY A 353 2.18 18.22 4.06
N GLU A 354 2.44 16.90 4.06
CA GLU A 354 3.59 16.27 3.40
C GLU A 354 3.28 15.92 1.93
N PHE A 355 2.01 15.69 1.59
CA PHE A 355 1.55 15.26 0.27
C PHE A 355 0.32 16.03 -0.27
N PRO A 356 0.36 17.38 -0.35
CA PRO A 356 -0.83 18.20 -0.62
C PRO A 356 -1.39 18.06 -2.05
N ASN A 357 -0.52 17.79 -3.04
CA ASN A 357 -0.88 17.63 -4.45
C ASN A 357 -0.50 16.27 -5.04
N SER A 358 -0.04 15.34 -4.20
CA SER A 358 0.33 14.00 -4.66
C SER A 358 -0.84 13.31 -5.35
N SER A 359 -0.66 12.91 -6.61
CA SER A 359 -1.64 12.15 -7.39
C SER A 359 -2.07 10.85 -6.68
N LEU A 360 -1.13 10.18 -6.00
CA LEU A 360 -1.40 8.98 -5.20
C LEU A 360 -2.27 9.29 -3.98
N PHE A 361 -2.02 10.38 -3.26
CA PHE A 361 -2.85 10.76 -2.12
C PHE A 361 -4.25 11.19 -2.57
N LEU A 362 -4.36 11.94 -3.67
CA LEU A 362 -5.65 12.28 -4.28
C LEU A 362 -6.41 11.03 -4.73
N PHE A 363 -5.71 10.05 -5.31
CA PHE A 363 -6.28 8.75 -5.64
C PHE A 363 -6.86 8.06 -4.40
N PHE A 364 -6.11 7.99 -3.29
CA PHE A 364 -6.61 7.38 -2.06
C PHE A 364 -7.77 8.16 -1.41
N GLN A 365 -7.78 9.49 -1.49
CA GLN A 365 -8.95 10.28 -1.10
C GLN A 365 -10.18 9.90 -1.94
N GLY A 366 -10.02 9.73 -3.25
CA GLY A 366 -11.07 9.23 -4.14
C GLY A 366 -11.56 7.83 -3.73
N ARG A 367 -10.63 6.92 -3.36
CA ARG A 367 -10.95 5.57 -2.85
C ARG A 367 -11.77 5.62 -1.56
N ILE A 368 -11.44 6.51 -0.64
CA ILE A 368 -12.22 6.72 0.60
C ILE A 368 -13.64 7.16 0.24
N ARG A 369 -13.81 8.17 -0.62
CA ARG A 369 -15.13 8.65 -1.06
C ARG A 369 -15.93 7.57 -1.80
N ARG A 370 -15.27 6.69 -2.57
CA ARG A 370 -15.89 5.49 -3.16
C ARG A 370 -16.48 4.55 -2.11
N LEU A 371 -15.73 4.24 -1.06
CA LEU A 371 -16.19 3.39 0.05
C LEU A 371 -17.34 4.03 0.84
N GLU A 372 -17.34 5.36 0.95
CA GLU A 372 -18.44 6.15 1.53
C GLU A 372 -19.67 6.28 0.63
N LYS A 373 -19.64 5.71 -0.59
CA LYS A 373 -20.69 5.83 -1.62
C LYS A 373 -20.89 7.26 -2.14
N LYS A 374 -19.91 8.14 -1.96
CA LYS A 374 -19.87 9.51 -2.50
C LYS A 374 -19.21 9.52 -3.89
N ASN A 375 -19.87 8.88 -4.85
CA ASN A 375 -19.28 8.62 -6.18
C ASN A 375 -18.95 9.90 -6.97
N ALA A 376 -19.75 10.97 -6.84
CA ALA A 376 -19.49 12.24 -7.51
C ALA A 376 -18.23 12.93 -6.98
N GLU A 377 -18.05 12.99 -5.65
CA GLU A 377 -16.84 13.53 -5.03
C GLU A 377 -15.60 12.69 -5.39
N ALA A 378 -15.75 11.36 -5.40
CA ALA A 378 -14.67 10.48 -5.82
C ALA A 378 -14.24 10.75 -7.27
N LEU A 379 -15.20 10.92 -8.19
CA LEU A 379 -14.91 11.23 -9.59
C LEU A 379 -14.09 12.52 -9.72
N THR A 380 -14.46 13.59 -9.01
CA THR A 380 -13.71 14.85 -9.00
C THR A 380 -12.28 14.65 -8.49
N LEU A 381 -12.10 13.88 -7.41
CA LEU A 381 -10.78 13.60 -6.85
C LEU A 381 -9.90 12.79 -7.81
N TYR A 382 -10.46 11.77 -8.46
CA TYR A 382 -9.71 10.98 -9.45
C TYR A 382 -9.38 11.77 -10.71
N GLN A 383 -10.24 12.69 -11.14
CA GLN A 383 -9.94 13.59 -12.26
C GLN A 383 -8.78 14.53 -11.91
N ARG A 384 -8.79 15.12 -10.71
CA ARG A 384 -7.64 15.91 -10.23
C ARG A 384 -6.38 15.06 -10.12
N ALA A 385 -6.46 13.84 -9.57
CA ALA A 385 -5.33 12.92 -9.49
C ALA A 385 -4.75 12.59 -10.89
N LEU A 386 -5.62 12.40 -11.89
CA LEU A 386 -5.22 12.18 -13.29
C LEU A 386 -4.50 13.40 -13.88
N GLU A 387 -4.93 14.62 -13.53
CA GLU A 387 -4.29 15.86 -13.97
C GLU A 387 -2.90 16.04 -13.35
N GLU A 388 -2.75 15.78 -12.04
CA GLU A 388 -1.45 15.85 -11.34
C GLU A 388 -0.50 14.74 -11.80
N ALA A 389 -1.01 13.55 -12.14
CA ALA A 389 -0.24 12.42 -12.65
C ALA A 389 0.30 12.61 -14.08
N LYS A 390 0.14 13.78 -14.69
CA LYS A 390 0.48 14.01 -16.10
C LYS A 390 1.94 13.67 -16.39
N GLY A 391 2.15 12.82 -17.39
CA GLY A 391 3.48 12.34 -17.76
C GLY A 391 3.87 11.04 -17.05
N GLN A 392 3.11 10.61 -16.03
CA GLN A 392 3.26 9.35 -15.35
C GLN A 392 2.18 8.36 -15.78
N ARG A 393 2.35 7.81 -16.98
CA ARG A 393 1.38 6.93 -17.64
C ARG A 393 0.71 5.90 -16.73
N GLU A 394 1.46 5.21 -15.88
CA GLU A 394 0.89 4.13 -15.06
C GLU A 394 -0.04 4.64 -13.95
N ILE A 395 0.24 5.82 -13.38
CA ILE A 395 -0.68 6.47 -12.44
C ILE A 395 -1.89 7.05 -13.17
N GLU A 396 -1.69 7.62 -14.36
CA GLU A 396 -2.80 8.06 -15.21
C GLU A 396 -3.78 6.91 -15.51
N LEU A 397 -3.26 5.74 -15.89
CA LEU A 397 -4.08 4.54 -16.14
C LEU A 397 -4.76 4.04 -14.86
N MET A 398 -4.09 4.10 -13.70
CA MET A 398 -4.70 3.76 -12.41
C MET A 398 -5.89 4.68 -12.08
N CYS A 399 -5.75 5.99 -12.28
CA CYS A 399 -6.83 6.95 -12.08
C CYS A 399 -7.96 6.74 -13.09
N LEU A 400 -7.62 6.51 -14.36
CA LEU A 400 -8.60 6.26 -15.42
C LEU A 400 -9.46 5.02 -15.15
N TYR A 401 -8.89 3.98 -14.53
CA TYR A 401 -9.63 2.80 -14.09
C TYR A 401 -10.73 3.16 -13.10
N GLU A 402 -10.41 3.92 -12.07
CA GLU A 402 -11.40 4.34 -11.07
C GLU A 402 -12.43 5.32 -11.65
N ILE A 403 -12.02 6.26 -12.51
CA ILE A 403 -12.92 7.17 -13.25
C ILE A 403 -13.92 6.36 -14.09
N SER A 404 -13.45 5.37 -14.83
CA SER A 404 -14.29 4.52 -15.69
C SER A 404 -15.34 3.76 -14.88
N TRP A 405 -14.97 3.28 -13.69
CA TRP A 405 -15.89 2.66 -12.74
C TRP A 405 -16.86 3.65 -12.08
N CYS A 406 -16.44 4.89 -11.84
CA CYS A 406 -17.34 5.95 -11.36
C CYS A 406 -18.43 6.24 -12.39
N HIS A 407 -18.07 6.32 -13.67
CA HIS A 407 -19.04 6.44 -14.77
C HIS A 407 -19.95 5.22 -14.86
N SER A 408 -19.43 3.98 -14.72
CA SER A 408 -20.29 2.78 -14.72
C SER A 408 -21.32 2.83 -13.60
N LEU A 409 -20.93 3.22 -12.37
CA LEU A 409 -21.85 3.33 -11.25
C LEU A 409 -22.89 4.45 -11.43
N ALA A 410 -22.53 5.50 -12.19
CA ALA A 410 -23.45 6.58 -12.56
C ALA A 410 -24.32 6.24 -13.78
N LEU A 411 -24.24 5.01 -14.31
CA LEU A 411 -24.90 4.57 -15.55
C LEU A 411 -24.51 5.39 -16.79
N ASP A 412 -23.37 6.07 -16.73
CA ASP A 412 -22.77 6.80 -17.85
C ASP A 412 -21.91 5.84 -18.68
N TRP A 413 -22.62 4.98 -19.42
CA TRP A 413 -22.02 3.87 -20.15
C TRP A 413 -21.05 4.32 -21.23
N LYS A 414 -21.29 5.49 -21.83
CA LYS A 414 -20.47 6.00 -22.93
C LYS A 414 -19.09 6.42 -22.44
N ASN A 415 -19.01 7.29 -21.42
CA ASN A 415 -17.73 7.71 -20.86
C ASN A 415 -17.01 6.54 -20.19
N SER A 416 -17.74 5.64 -19.54
CA SER A 416 -17.17 4.41 -18.99
C SER A 416 -16.52 3.53 -20.06
N ARG A 417 -17.22 3.28 -21.18
CA ARG A 417 -16.70 2.50 -22.31
C ARG A 417 -15.45 3.14 -22.91
N ASP A 418 -15.47 4.46 -23.10
CA ASP A 418 -14.35 5.17 -23.71
C ASP A 418 -13.10 5.09 -22.82
N GLY A 419 -13.26 5.23 -21.50
CA GLY A 419 -12.19 5.02 -20.52
C GLY A 419 -11.63 3.59 -20.51
N PHE A 420 -12.49 2.56 -20.44
CA PHE A 420 -12.04 1.17 -20.52
C PHE A 420 -11.44 0.78 -21.88
N THR A 421 -11.86 1.42 -22.96
CA THR A 421 -11.26 1.23 -24.30
C THR A 421 -9.84 1.77 -24.33
N ARG A 422 -9.59 2.93 -23.69
CA ARG A 422 -8.24 3.45 -23.53
C ARG A 422 -7.37 2.51 -22.68
N LEU A 423 -7.88 2.03 -21.55
CA LEU A 423 -7.20 1.03 -20.70
C LEU A 423 -6.85 -0.25 -21.46
N GLN A 424 -7.77 -0.76 -22.29
CA GLN A 424 -7.52 -1.95 -23.13
C GLN A 424 -6.35 -1.74 -24.10
N LYS A 425 -6.22 -0.54 -24.68
CA LYS A 425 -5.17 -0.21 -25.65
C LYS A 425 -3.83 0.06 -24.99
N GLU A 426 -3.85 0.81 -23.89
CA GLU A 426 -2.65 1.34 -23.26
C GLU A 426 -2.10 0.45 -22.15
N SER A 427 -2.93 -0.28 -21.40
CA SER A 427 -2.43 -1.11 -20.29
C SER A 427 -1.84 -2.44 -20.76
N LYS A 428 -0.74 -2.85 -20.11
CA LYS A 428 -0.19 -4.21 -20.22
C LYS A 428 -0.85 -5.18 -19.25
N TRP A 429 -1.44 -4.66 -18.18
CA TRP A 429 -2.14 -5.45 -17.18
C TRP A 429 -3.49 -5.94 -17.71
N SER A 430 -3.84 -7.17 -17.37
CA SER A 430 -5.21 -7.71 -17.47
C SER A 430 -5.92 -7.44 -18.81
N ARG A 431 -5.22 -7.55 -19.95
CA ARG A 431 -5.80 -7.27 -21.29
C ARG A 431 -7.09 -8.02 -21.58
N ALA A 432 -7.17 -9.28 -21.16
CA ALA A 432 -8.39 -10.08 -21.29
C ALA A 432 -9.57 -9.48 -20.50
N TYR A 433 -9.31 -8.99 -19.30
CA TYR A 433 -10.30 -8.33 -18.45
C TYR A 433 -10.83 -7.04 -19.06
N TYR A 434 -9.94 -6.15 -19.54
CA TYR A 434 -10.38 -4.91 -20.20
C TYR A 434 -11.14 -5.19 -21.50
N THR A 435 -10.73 -6.21 -22.26
CA THR A 435 -11.47 -6.64 -23.46
C THR A 435 -12.89 -7.10 -23.12
N TYR A 436 -13.04 -7.88 -22.05
CA TYR A 436 -14.35 -8.30 -21.55
C TYR A 436 -15.21 -7.10 -21.12
N LEU A 437 -14.65 -6.18 -20.34
CA LEU A 437 -15.36 -4.98 -19.87
C LEU A 437 -15.85 -4.11 -21.04
N VAL A 438 -14.98 -3.85 -22.03
CA VAL A 438 -15.35 -3.09 -23.23
C VAL A 438 -16.48 -3.79 -23.99
N ALA A 439 -16.39 -5.11 -24.18
CA ALA A 439 -17.44 -5.87 -24.85
C ALA A 439 -18.78 -5.79 -24.10
N ALA A 440 -18.76 -5.95 -22.77
CA ALA A 440 -19.95 -5.82 -21.93
C ALA A 440 -20.58 -4.42 -22.04
N LEU A 441 -19.78 -3.36 -21.98
CA LEU A 441 -20.26 -1.99 -22.07
C LEU A 441 -20.80 -1.65 -23.47
N VAL A 442 -20.20 -2.18 -24.54
CA VAL A 442 -20.75 -2.03 -25.91
C VAL A 442 -22.14 -2.63 -25.99
N VAL A 443 -22.35 -3.84 -25.46
CA VAL A 443 -23.68 -4.47 -25.43
C VAL A 443 -24.67 -3.61 -24.66
N VAL A 444 -24.30 -3.11 -23.47
CA VAL A 444 -25.17 -2.25 -22.65
C VAL A 444 -25.54 -0.97 -23.40
N VAL A 445 -24.57 -0.28 -24.01
CA VAL A 445 -24.83 0.95 -24.78
C VAL A 445 -25.82 0.69 -25.92
N VAL A 446 -25.59 -0.34 -26.73
CA VAL A 446 -26.46 -0.68 -27.87
C VAL A 446 -27.86 -1.06 -27.40
N VAL A 447 -27.98 -1.87 -26.33
CA VAL A 447 -29.29 -2.26 -25.79
C VAL A 447 -30.04 -1.04 -25.26
N VAL A 448 -29.37 -0.15 -24.52
CA VAL A 448 -30.01 1.07 -23.99
C VAL A 448 -30.48 1.97 -25.14
N GLU A 449 -29.67 2.18 -26.17
CA GLU A 449 -30.07 2.97 -27.35
C GLU A 449 -31.27 2.35 -28.07
N VAL A 450 -31.26 1.04 -28.31
CA VAL A 450 -32.38 0.34 -28.95
C VAL A 450 -33.65 0.43 -28.10
N VAL A 451 -33.56 0.20 -26.79
CA VAL A 451 -34.71 0.29 -25.88
C VAL A 451 -35.27 1.70 -25.86
N VAL A 452 -34.42 2.73 -25.80
CA VAL A 452 -34.87 4.14 -25.84
C VAL A 452 -35.61 4.42 -27.15
N VAL A 453 -35.07 4.00 -28.30
CA VAL A 453 -35.72 4.17 -29.60
C VAL A 453 -37.09 3.47 -29.64
N VAL A 454 -37.17 2.23 -29.15
CA VAL A 454 -38.44 1.47 -29.11
C VAL A 454 -39.45 2.15 -28.19
N VAL A 455 -39.05 2.60 -27.01
CA VAL A 455 -39.93 3.30 -26.07
C VAL A 455 -40.43 4.62 -26.66
N VAL A 456 -39.57 5.40 -27.29
CA VAL A 456 -39.96 6.66 -27.96
C VAL A 456 -40.94 6.38 -29.08
N LEU A 457 -40.71 5.37 -29.92
CA LEU A 457 -41.64 4.97 -30.98
C LEU A 457 -43.00 4.54 -30.40
N LEU A 458 -43.02 3.75 -29.33
CA LEU A 458 -44.26 3.35 -28.66
C LEU A 458 -45.02 4.57 -28.13
N VAL A 459 -44.33 5.53 -27.49
CA VAL A 459 -44.94 6.77 -27.00
C VAL A 459 -45.54 7.57 -28.17
N VAL A 460 -44.81 7.72 -29.28
CA VAL A 460 -45.32 8.41 -30.48
C VAL A 460 -46.57 7.73 -31.04
N VAL A 461 -46.58 6.39 -31.12
CA VAL A 461 -47.75 5.63 -31.57
C VAL A 461 -48.94 5.83 -30.63
N VAL A 462 -48.74 5.75 -29.32
CA VAL A 462 -49.80 5.98 -28.33
C VAL A 462 -50.38 7.38 -28.46
N VAL A 463 -49.52 8.41 -28.57
CA VAL A 463 -49.96 9.80 -28.75
C VAL A 463 -50.76 9.95 -30.05
N ALA A 464 -50.31 9.36 -31.16
CA ALA A 464 -51.03 9.39 -32.43
C ALA A 464 -52.42 8.74 -32.33
N VAL A 465 -52.52 7.57 -31.67
CA VAL A 465 -53.80 6.89 -31.43
C VAL A 465 -54.74 7.76 -30.59
N VAL A 466 -54.24 8.38 -29.52
CA VAL A 466 -55.03 9.30 -28.69
C VAL A 466 -55.55 10.49 -29.50
N VAL A 467 -54.70 11.10 -30.34
CA VAL A 467 -55.12 12.20 -31.23
C VAL A 467 -56.22 11.75 -32.18
N VAL A 468 -56.09 10.57 -32.80
CA VAL A 468 -57.13 10.02 -33.68
C VAL A 468 -58.45 9.81 -32.92
N ILE A 469 -58.41 9.24 -31.71
CA ILE A 469 -59.61 9.05 -30.88
C ILE A 469 -60.27 10.40 -30.56
N VAL A 470 -59.48 11.41 -30.16
CA VAL A 470 -59.99 12.76 -29.85
C VAL A 470 -60.66 13.37 -31.08
N VAL A 471 -60.03 13.28 -32.26
CA VAL A 471 -60.62 13.78 -33.51
C VAL A 471 -61.93 13.07 -33.83
N VAL A 472 -61.99 11.74 -33.70
CA VAL A 472 -63.22 10.96 -33.91
C VAL A 472 -64.32 11.40 -32.94
N VAL A 473 -64.01 11.59 -31.66
CA VAL A 473 -64.98 12.07 -30.66
C VAL A 473 -65.49 13.46 -31.02
N ILE A 474 -64.61 14.39 -31.41
CA ILE A 474 -65.02 15.73 -31.85
C ILE A 474 -65.96 15.65 -33.06
N VAL A 475 -65.61 14.85 -34.06
CA VAL A 475 -66.45 14.66 -35.26
C VAL A 475 -67.82 14.11 -34.88
N VAL A 476 -67.88 13.09 -34.02
CA VAL A 476 -69.14 12.52 -33.53
C VAL A 476 -69.97 13.56 -32.79
N VAL A 477 -69.37 14.34 -31.90
CA VAL A 477 -70.07 15.42 -31.17
C VAL A 477 -70.62 16.46 -32.13
N VAL A 478 -69.83 16.91 -33.12
CA VAL A 478 -70.28 17.87 -34.14
C VAL A 478 -71.44 17.31 -34.95
N VAL A 479 -71.37 16.05 -35.39
CA VAL A 479 -72.46 15.39 -36.14
C VAL A 479 -73.73 15.31 -35.29
N VAL A 480 -73.63 14.90 -34.02
CA VAL A 480 -74.78 14.83 -33.10
C VAL A 480 -75.40 16.21 -32.90
N VAL A 481 -74.59 17.25 -32.68
CA VAL A 481 -75.08 18.62 -32.52
C VAL A 481 -75.81 19.10 -33.78
N VAL A 482 -75.23 18.86 -34.97
CA VAL A 482 -75.87 19.24 -36.24
C VAL A 482 -77.21 18.51 -36.42
N VAL A 483 -77.28 17.21 -36.14
CA VAL A 483 -78.51 16.40 -36.28
C VAL A 483 -79.59 16.77 -35.26
N VAL A 484 -79.22 17.26 -34.06
CA VAL A 484 -80.19 17.66 -33.03
C VAL A 484 -80.69 19.10 -33.22
N VAL A 485 -79.86 19.98 -33.81
CA VAL A 485 -80.19 21.41 -34.01
C VAL A 485 -80.97 21.67 -35.31
N VAL A 486 -80.80 20.82 -36.33
CA VAL A 486 -81.57 20.83 -37.59
C VAL A 486 -82.83 20.00 -37.43
#